data_AF-A0AAF0UT16-F1
#
_entry.id   AF-A0AAF0UT16-F1
#
_cell.length_a   1.000
_cell.length_b   1.000
_cell.length_c   1.000
_cell.angle_alpha   90.00
_cell.angle_beta   90.00
_cell.angle_gamma   90.00
#
_symmetry.space_group_name_H-M   'P 1'
#
loop_
_entity.id
_entity.type
_entity.pdbx_description
1 polymer ?
#
loop_
_entity_poly.entity_id
_entity_poly.type
_entity_poly.pdbx_seq_one_letter_code
_entity_poly.pdbx_strand_id
1 'polypeptide(L)'
;MKGAELFGDQVSSGDSSSSNDSEDSILRRARMYQEYMKVVPIPIERGFIIPFTSWVGLAATMKELYGPPLHYLTNVQIRKFDQMRLGVDNEDVRLDTIIDQSKAEATI
;
A
#
# COMPACT_ATOMS: atom_id res chain seq x y z
N MET A 1 57.91 -19.66 16.46
CA MET A 1 56.71 -20.50 16.23
C MET A 1 55.49 -19.60 16.27
N LYS A 2 54.66 -19.68 15.22
CA LYS A 2 53.28 -19.15 15.08
C LYS A 2 53.16 -17.62 15.17
N GLY A 3 52.75 -16.91 14.13
CA GLY A 3 51.81 -17.26 13.07
C GLY A 3 50.65 -16.29 13.20
N ALA A 4 50.63 -15.27 12.34
CA ALA A 4 49.49 -14.38 12.18
C ALA A 4 48.44 -15.12 11.35
N GLU A 5 47.29 -15.42 11.95
CA GLU A 5 46.11 -15.86 11.21
C GLU A 5 44.99 -14.84 11.44
N LEU A 6 44.59 -14.23 10.34
CA LEU A 6 43.50 -13.30 10.18
C LEU A 6 42.17 -13.99 10.56
N PHE A 7 41.42 -13.35 11.46
CA PHE A 7 40.00 -13.64 11.65
C PHE A 7 39.26 -13.23 10.37
N GLY A 8 39.07 -14.20 9.48
CA GLY A 8 38.21 -14.11 8.31
C GLY A 8 36.75 -14.34 8.68
N ASP A 9 35.90 -13.56 8.04
CA ASP A 9 34.48 -13.38 8.31
C ASP A 9 33.65 -14.65 8.41
N GLN A 10 32.65 -14.54 9.29
CA GLN A 10 31.46 -15.36 9.27
C GLN A 10 30.67 -15.12 7.97
N VAL A 11 30.45 -16.17 7.19
CA VAL A 11 29.25 -16.27 6.36
C VAL A 11 28.49 -17.49 6.86
N SER A 12 27.62 -17.21 7.83
CA SER A 12 26.41 -17.98 8.04
C SER A 12 25.64 -17.93 6.73
N SER A 13 25.62 -19.04 5.99
CA SER A 13 24.68 -19.24 4.88
C SER A 13 23.28 -19.32 5.49
N GLY A 14 22.74 -18.15 5.80
CA GLY A 14 21.38 -17.94 6.24
C GLY A 14 20.43 -18.44 5.16
N ASP A 15 19.63 -19.43 5.56
CA ASP A 15 18.26 -19.66 5.17
C ASP A 15 17.86 -19.12 3.79
N SER A 16 17.96 -19.99 2.79
CA SER A 16 17.01 -19.98 1.68
C SER A 16 15.63 -20.42 2.20
N SER A 17 15.02 -19.57 3.05
CA SER A 17 13.61 -19.62 3.38
C SER A 17 12.81 -19.15 2.14
N SER A 18 12.79 -19.96 1.09
CA SER A 18 11.70 -19.91 0.11
C SER A 18 10.46 -20.41 0.84
N SER A 19 9.77 -19.49 1.53
CA SER A 19 8.49 -19.76 2.15
C SER A 19 7.48 -20.03 1.04
N ASN A 20 7.37 -21.29 0.63
CA ASN A 20 6.27 -21.75 -0.19
C ASN A 20 5.03 -21.70 0.71
N ASP A 21 4.42 -20.52 0.81
CA ASP A 21 3.10 -20.35 1.39
C ASP A 21 2.18 -21.33 0.65
N SER A 22 1.71 -22.38 1.34
CA SER A 22 0.75 -23.32 0.76
C SER A 22 -0.56 -22.59 0.45
N GLU A 23 -1.31 -23.05 -0.55
CA GLU A 23 -2.61 -22.46 -0.89
C GLU A 23 -3.53 -22.35 0.35
N ASP A 24 -3.50 -23.36 1.21
CA ASP A 24 -4.25 -23.38 2.48
C ASP A 24 -3.81 -22.27 3.45
N SER A 25 -2.52 -21.95 3.51
CA SER A 25 -2.02 -20.86 4.36
C SER A 25 -2.50 -19.50 3.84
N ILE A 26 -2.50 -19.31 2.52
CA ILE A 26 -2.99 -18.10 1.85
C ILE A 26 -4.50 -17.95 2.06
N LEU A 27 -5.28 -19.02 1.84
CA LEU A 27 -6.73 -19.01 2.04
C LEU A 27 -7.11 -18.68 3.49
N ARG A 28 -6.38 -19.25 4.46
CA ARG A 28 -6.58 -18.93 5.88
C ARG A 28 -6.32 -17.46 6.17
N ARG A 29 -5.19 -16.91 5.68
CA ARG A 29 -4.83 -15.50 5.85
C ARG A 29 -5.83 -14.56 5.17
N ALA A 30 -6.26 -14.89 3.96
CA ALA A 30 -7.27 -14.13 3.23
C ALA A 30 -8.61 -14.11 3.99
N ARG A 31 -9.05 -15.26 4.54
CA ARG A 31 -10.26 -15.32 5.38
C ARG A 31 -10.15 -14.42 6.61
N MET A 32 -9.06 -14.54 7.38
CA MET A 32 -8.85 -13.69 8.56
C MET A 32 -8.83 -12.21 8.21
N TYR A 33 -8.16 -11.85 7.10
CA TYR A 33 -8.13 -10.48 6.60
C TYR A 33 -9.54 -9.97 6.24
N GLN A 34 -10.33 -10.76 5.53
CA GLN A 34 -11.70 -10.40 5.16
C GLN A 34 -12.58 -10.21 6.40
N GLU A 35 -12.52 -11.11 7.39
CA GLU A 35 -13.29 -10.94 8.62
C GLU A 35 -12.87 -9.71 9.42
N TYR A 36 -11.56 -9.41 9.48
CA TYR A 36 -11.08 -8.16 10.08
C TYR A 36 -11.60 -6.92 9.35
N MET A 37 -11.50 -6.86 8.03
CA MET A 37 -11.92 -5.67 7.26
C MET A 37 -13.43 -5.41 7.33
N LYS A 38 -14.26 -6.43 7.61
CA LYS A 38 -15.71 -6.26 7.82
C LYS A 38 -16.07 -5.48 9.08
N VAL A 39 -15.23 -5.54 10.12
CA VAL A 39 -15.48 -4.87 11.40
C VAL A 39 -14.81 -3.50 11.50
N VAL A 40 -13.93 -3.16 10.55
CA VAL A 40 -13.32 -1.83 10.47
C VAL A 40 -14.42 -0.81 10.11
N PRO A 41 -14.69 0.18 10.97
CA PRO A 41 -15.71 1.18 10.68
C PRO A 41 -15.27 2.11 9.56
N ILE A 42 -16.24 2.53 8.75
CA ILE A 42 -16.02 3.56 7.75
C ILE A 42 -16.05 4.94 8.46
N PRO A 43 -15.05 5.82 8.23
CA PRO A 43 -15.04 7.16 8.80
C PRO A 43 -16.31 7.95 8.45
N ILE A 44 -16.93 8.52 9.49
CA ILE A 44 -18.16 9.31 9.40
C ILE A 44 -17.83 10.80 9.20
N GLU A 45 -16.77 11.26 9.87
CA GLU A 45 -16.24 12.62 9.70
C GLU A 45 -15.40 12.68 8.41
N ARG A 46 -15.93 13.39 7.42
CA ARG A 46 -15.33 13.56 6.08
C ARG A 46 -15.36 15.04 5.68
N GLY A 47 -14.66 15.38 4.59
CA GLY A 47 -14.68 16.74 4.04
C GLY A 47 -13.58 17.65 4.58
N PHE A 48 -12.50 17.06 5.10
CA PHE A 48 -11.26 17.80 5.33
C PHE A 48 -10.65 18.20 4.00
N ILE A 49 -9.92 19.32 3.95
CA ILE A 49 -9.16 19.70 2.75
C ILE A 49 -7.87 18.89 2.73
N ILE A 50 -7.75 17.99 1.76
CA ILE A 50 -6.64 17.06 1.56
C ILE A 50 -5.97 17.42 0.23
N PRO A 51 -4.80 18.09 0.26
CA PRO A 51 -4.01 18.30 -0.95
C PRO A 51 -3.52 16.95 -1.50
N PHE A 52 -3.69 16.72 -2.80
CA PHE A 52 -3.25 15.48 -3.44
C PHE A 52 -2.82 15.71 -4.90
N THR A 53 -1.87 14.92 -5.38
CA THR A 53 -1.41 14.97 -6.79
C THR A 53 -1.61 13.66 -7.54
N SER A 54 -1.94 12.59 -6.81
CA SER A 54 -2.15 11.23 -7.29
C SER A 54 -3.17 10.50 -6.41
N TRP A 55 -3.73 9.40 -6.91
CA TRP A 55 -4.67 8.59 -6.12
C TRP A 55 -3.96 7.90 -4.95
N VAL A 56 -2.74 7.42 -5.15
CA VAL A 56 -1.91 6.84 -4.08
C VAL A 56 -1.61 7.88 -3.01
N GLY A 57 -1.32 9.13 -3.41
CA GLY A 57 -1.08 10.23 -2.48
C GLY A 57 -2.33 10.54 -1.63
N LEU A 58 -3.50 10.67 -2.27
CA LEU A 58 -4.77 10.88 -1.58
C LEU A 58 -5.04 9.77 -0.56
N ALA A 59 -4.86 8.51 -0.96
CA ALA A 59 -5.06 7.34 -0.11
C ALA A 59 -4.11 7.29 1.10
N ALA A 60 -2.85 7.70 0.92
CA ALA A 60 -1.89 7.81 2.02
C ALA A 60 -2.34 8.87 3.03
N THR A 61 -2.72 10.05 2.56
CA THR A 61 -3.19 11.13 3.46
C THR A 61 -4.51 10.77 4.15
N MET A 62 -5.46 10.11 3.46
CA MET A 62 -6.68 9.61 4.08
C MET A 62 -6.40 8.59 5.19
N LYS A 63 -5.41 7.71 5.00
CA LYS A 63 -5.01 6.73 6.01
C LYS A 63 -4.41 7.43 7.25
N GLU A 64 -3.60 8.46 7.06
CA GLU A 64 -3.03 9.25 8.16
C GLU A 64 -4.10 10.07 8.90
N LEU A 65 -5.06 10.64 8.16
CA LEU A 65 -6.08 11.53 8.71
C LEU A 65 -7.20 10.76 9.41
N TYR A 66 -7.74 9.73 8.76
CA TYR A 66 -8.90 9.01 9.28
C TYR A 66 -8.50 7.88 10.22
N GLY A 67 -7.37 7.21 9.97
CA GLY A 67 -6.85 6.11 10.80
C GLY A 67 -7.12 4.71 10.25
N PRO A 68 -8.36 4.33 9.88
CA PRO A 68 -8.65 3.00 9.35
C PRO A 68 -7.82 2.62 8.12
N PRO A 69 -7.47 1.32 7.99
CA PRO A 69 -6.79 0.83 6.80
C PRO A 69 -7.74 0.78 5.60
N LEU A 70 -7.20 1.04 4.40
CA LEU A 70 -7.89 0.77 3.15
C LEU A 70 -7.82 -0.72 2.80
N HIS A 71 -8.89 -1.24 2.20
CA HIS A 71 -8.95 -2.62 1.76
C HIS A 71 -7.89 -2.93 0.68
N TYR A 72 -7.44 -4.18 0.59
CA TYR A 72 -6.45 -4.64 -0.38
C TYR A 72 -6.87 -4.30 -1.82
N LEU A 73 -8.12 -4.61 -2.17
CA LEU A 73 -8.66 -4.31 -3.51
C LEU A 73 -8.69 -2.80 -3.80
N THR A 74 -8.99 -1.97 -2.80
CA THR A 74 -8.97 -0.51 -2.92
C THR A 74 -7.55 -0.02 -3.23
N ASN A 75 -6.54 -0.50 -2.50
CA ASN A 75 -5.13 -0.18 -2.77
C ASN A 75 -4.68 -0.63 -4.18
N VAL A 76 -5.15 -1.80 -4.64
CA VAL A 76 -4.87 -2.26 -6.01
C VAL A 76 -5.51 -1.33 -7.04
N GLN A 77 -6.77 -0.93 -6.83
CA GLN A 77 -7.49 -0.06 -7.76
C GLN A 77 -6.87 1.34 -7.86
N ILE A 78 -6.53 1.93 -6.72
CA ILE A 78 -5.86 3.23 -6.64
C ILE A 78 -4.54 3.23 -7.41
N ARG A 79 -3.73 2.17 -7.27
CA ARG A 79 -2.50 2.02 -8.06
C ARG A 79 -2.76 1.92 -9.56
N LYS A 80 -3.81 1.19 -9.97
CA LYS A 80 -4.21 1.11 -11.38
C LYS A 80 -4.64 2.47 -11.94
N PHE A 81 -5.35 3.28 -11.14
CA PHE A 81 -5.74 4.62 -11.55
C PHE A 81 -4.53 5.50 -11.84
N ASP A 82 -3.51 5.49 -10.97
CA ASP A 82 -2.28 6.23 -11.25
C ASP A 82 -1.51 5.66 -12.45
N GLN A 83 -1.47 4.33 -12.62
CA GLN A 83 -0.83 3.70 -13.78
C GLN A 83 -1.49 4.06 -15.11
N MET A 84 -2.81 4.21 -15.15
CA MET A 84 -3.54 4.61 -16.36
C MET A 84 -3.23 6.05 -16.80
N ARG A 85 -2.59 6.86 -15.94
CA ARG A 85 -2.17 8.22 -16.26
C ARG A 85 -0.77 8.29 -16.88
N LEU A 86 -0.07 7.17 -16.98
CA LEU A 86 1.26 7.12 -17.60
C LEU A 86 1.12 7.04 -19.12
N GLY A 87 1.87 7.86 -19.85
CA GLY A 87 1.91 7.87 -21.31
C GLY A 87 0.74 8.57 -22.00
N VAL A 88 -0.07 9.34 -21.26
CA VAL A 88 -1.11 10.21 -21.82
C VAL A 88 -0.65 11.67 -21.87
N ASP A 89 -1.20 12.46 -22.79
CA ASP A 89 -0.77 13.85 -23.03
C ASP A 89 -0.83 14.76 -21.79
N ASN A 90 -1.63 14.39 -20.78
CA ASN A 90 -1.80 15.13 -19.53
C ASN A 90 -1.21 14.41 -18.30
N GLU A 91 -0.22 13.54 -18.49
CA GLU A 91 0.49 12.83 -17.40
C GLU A 91 1.01 13.80 -16.32
N ASP A 92 1.63 14.91 -16.74
CA ASP A 92 2.24 15.92 -15.86
C ASP A 92 1.22 16.82 -15.14
N VAL A 93 -0.05 16.77 -15.55
CA VAL A 93 -1.10 17.57 -14.91
C VAL A 93 -1.37 16.99 -13.52
N ARG A 94 -1.48 17.83 -12.50
CA ARG A 94 -1.75 17.33 -11.14
C ARG A 94 -3.19 16.83 -11.02
N LEU A 95 -3.42 15.76 -10.26
CA LEU A 95 -4.75 15.17 -10.16
C LEU A 95 -5.79 16.10 -9.51
N ASP A 96 -5.39 16.94 -8.56
CA ASP A 96 -6.22 17.94 -7.89
C ASP A 96 -6.80 19.02 -8.83
N THR A 97 -6.20 19.21 -10.01
CA THR A 97 -6.75 20.14 -11.01
C THR A 97 -7.74 19.48 -11.98
N ILE A 98 -7.76 18.15 -12.02
CA ILE A 98 -8.62 17.36 -12.90
C ILE A 98 -9.89 16.91 -12.16
N ILE A 99 -9.74 16.48 -10.90
CA ILE A 99 -10.82 15.92 -10.10
C ILE A 99 -10.97 16.74 -8.82
N ASP A 100 -12.20 17.21 -8.59
CA ASP A 100 -12.55 17.86 -7.33
C ASP A 100 -12.30 16.93 -6.14
N GLN A 101 -11.73 17.48 -5.07
CA GLN A 101 -11.30 16.71 -3.91
C GLN A 101 -12.46 15.95 -3.25
N SER A 102 -13.64 16.55 -3.14
CA SER A 102 -14.80 15.89 -2.53
C SER A 102 -15.25 14.67 -3.33
N LYS A 103 -15.14 14.74 -4.66
CA LYS A 103 -15.45 13.61 -5.56
C LYS A 103 -14.38 12.53 -5.49
N ALA A 104 -13.10 12.92 -5.42
CA ALA A 104 -12.00 11.97 -5.29
C ALA A 104 -12.10 11.21 -3.96
N GLU A 105 -12.35 11.91 -2.85
CA GLU A 105 -12.54 11.31 -1.53
C GLU A 105 -13.78 10.40 -1.50
N ALA A 106 -14.91 10.82 -2.07
CA ALA A 106 -16.13 10.00 -2.12
C ALA A 106 -16.00 8.75 -3.02
N THR A 107 -15.02 8.73 -3.92
CA THR A 107 -14.73 7.57 -4.78
C THR A 107 -13.98 6.47 -4.02
N ILE A 108 -13.24 6.83 -2.95
CA ILE A 108 -12.47 5.91 -2.10
C ILE A 108 -13.32 5.45 -0.90
#